data_AF-A0A2N5X312-F1
#
_entry.id   AF-A0A2N5X312-F1
#
_cell.length_a   1.000
_cell.length_b   1.000
_cell.length_c   1.000
_cell.angle_alpha   90.00
_cell.angle_beta   90.00
_cell.angle_gamma   90.00
#
_symmetry.space_group_name_H-M   'P 1'
#
loop_
_entity.id
_entity.type
_entity.pdbx_description
1 polymer ?
#
loop_
_entity_poly.entity_id
_entity_poly.type
_entity_poly.pdbx_seq_one_letter_code
_entity_poly.pdbx_strand_id
1 'polypeptide(L)' 'LAAAVPGHPTSTRLVPVVLRGTHGGAGGEAVPLRFNGPAMLRGVAAADGLAVVPPGGAAAGTETEILESVC' A
#
# COMPACT_ATOMS: atom_id res chain seq x y z
N LEU A 1 1.48 -1.88 7.72
CA LEU A 1 2.18 -2.40 6.52
C LEU A 1 2.85 -3.73 6.84
N ALA A 2 2.67 -4.76 6.00
CA ALA A 2 3.26 -6.09 6.18
C ALA A 2 4.79 -6.12 6.02
N ALA A 3 5.31 -5.21 5.19
CA ALA A 3 6.72 -5.13 4.84
C ALA A 3 7.16 -3.67 4.78
N ALA A 4 8.46 -3.45 4.98
CA ALA A 4 9.05 -2.13 4.81
C ALA A 4 8.90 -1.66 3.36
N VAL A 5 8.57 -0.38 3.19
CA VAL A 5 8.38 0.25 1.89
C VAL A 5 9.33 1.43 1.75
N PRO A 6 10.22 1.45 0.75
CA PRO A 6 11.09 2.59 0.52
C PRO A 6 10.30 3.81 0.06
N GLY A 7 10.62 4.96 0.64
CA GLY A 7 9.99 6.24 0.30
C GLY A 7 10.66 6.95 -0.87
N HIS A 8 9.97 7.96 -1.42
CA HIS A 8 10.64 9.03 -2.15
C HIS A 8 11.32 9.95 -1.12
N PRO A 9 12.47 10.58 -1.42
CA PRO A 9 13.18 11.44 -0.47
C PRO A 9 12.34 12.59 0.07
N THR A 10 11.43 13.14 -0.73
CA THR A 10 10.67 14.37 -0.38
C THR A 10 9.17 14.29 -0.63
N SER A 11 8.68 13.20 -1.25
CA SER A 11 7.29 13.13 -1.70
C SER A 11 6.60 11.93 -1.08
N THR A 12 5.30 12.07 -0.86
CA THR A 12 4.44 10.94 -0.52
C THR A 12 4.38 9.96 -1.68
N ARG A 13 4.47 8.67 -1.38
CA ARG A 13 4.26 7.59 -2.35
C ARG A 13 2.91 6.93 -2.09
N LEU A 14 2.12 6.77 -3.14
CA LEU A 14 0.94 5.91 -3.13
C LEU A 14 1.37 4.53 -3.61
N VAL A 15 1.22 3.53 -2.74
CA VAL A 15 1.72 2.18 -2.98
C VAL A 15 0.55 1.21 -3.01
N PRO A 16 0.32 0.51 -4.14
CA PRO A 16 -0.72 -0.50 -4.23
C PRO A 16 -0.54 -1.62 -3.20
N VAL A 17 -1.62 -1.95 -2.50
CA VAL A 17 -1.63 -3.01 -1.48
C VAL A 17 -2.82 -3.93 -1.67
N VAL A 18 -2.67 -5.17 -1.19
CA VAL A 18 -3.81 -6.02 -0.82
C VAL A 18 -3.99 -5.99 0.68
N LEU A 19 -5.23 -6.02 1.14
CA LEU A 19 -5.58 -6.03 2.56
C LEU A 19 -5.89 -7.47 3.00
N ARG A 20 -5.21 -7.94 4.05
CA ARG A 20 -5.44 -9.25 4.65
C ARG A 20 -6.01 -9.10 6.06
N GLY A 21 -6.92 -10.00 6.43
CA GLY A 21 -7.42 -10.09 7.81
C GLY A 21 -8.42 -8.99 8.23
N THR A 22 -8.94 -8.20 7.30
CA THR A 22 -9.99 -7.19 7.55
C THR A 22 -11.36 -7.84 7.75
N HIS A 23 -11.55 -8.60 8.83
CA HIS A 23 -12.88 -9.05 9.23
C HIS A 23 -13.43 -8.11 10.32
N GLY A 24 -14.27 -7.14 9.92
CA GLY A 24 -15.18 -6.42 10.83
C GLY A 24 -14.60 -5.30 11.69
N GLY A 25 -13.38 -4.80 11.44
CA GLY A 25 -12.82 -3.68 12.18
C GLY A 25 -11.51 -3.12 11.60
N ALA A 26 -11.13 -1.91 12.05
CA ALA A 26 -9.91 -1.21 11.68
C ALA A 26 -8.67 -1.95 12.22
N GLY A 27 -8.09 -2.83 11.42
CA GLY A 27 -6.93 -3.63 11.86
C GLY A 27 -6.43 -4.66 10.84
N GLY A 28 -6.45 -4.32 9.55
CA GLY A 28 -5.96 -5.19 8.48
C GLY A 28 -4.48 -5.05 8.19
N GLU A 29 -3.86 -6.13 7.70
CA GLU A 29 -2.50 -6.09 7.22
C GLU A 29 -2.46 -5.66 5.74
N ALA A 30 -1.88 -4.49 5.48
CA ALA A 30 -1.64 -4.00 4.13
C ALA A 30 -0.33 -4.57 3.55
N VAL A 31 -0.44 -5.42 2.54
CA VAL A 31 0.71 -6.09 1.88
C VAL A 31 1.03 -5.38 0.56
N PRO A 32 2.22 -4.74 0.44
CA PRO A 32 2.63 -4.05 -0.79
C PRO A 32 2.74 -4.99 -1.98
N LEU A 33 2.11 -4.61 -3.08
CA LEU A 33 2.24 -5.32 -4.34
C LEU A 33 3.50 -4.87 -5.08
N ARG A 34 4.30 -5.83 -5.53
CA ARG A 34 5.53 -5.56 -6.29
C ARG A 34 5.20 -5.45 -7.77
N PHE A 35 4.96 -4.24 -8.26
CA PHE A 35 4.76 -3.97 -9.68
C PHE A 35 5.96 -3.23 -10.28
N ASN A 36 6.82 -3.96 -11.00
CA ASN A 36 8.01 -3.41 -11.66
C ASN A 36 8.02 -3.72 -13.17
N GLY A 37 6.90 -3.50 -13.88
CA GLY A 37 6.82 -3.84 -15.31
C GLY A 37 5.79 -3.03 -16.11
N PRO A 38 5.80 -3.11 -17.45
CA PRO A 38 4.99 -2.27 -18.36
C PRO A 38 3.47 -2.39 -18.19
N ALA A 39 2.99 -3.27 -17.32
CA ALA A 39 1.59 -3.43 -16.96
C ALA A 39 1.21 -2.73 -15.63
N MET A 40 1.88 -1.62 -15.25
CA MET A 40 1.69 -0.92 -13.97
C MET A 40 0.22 -0.67 -13.59
N LEU A 41 -0.67 -0.43 -14.58
CA LEU A 41 -2.10 -0.24 -14.32
C LEU A 41 -2.84 -1.53 -13.92
N ARG A 42 -2.42 -2.71 -14.40
CA ARG A 42 -2.99 -3.99 -13.93
C ARG A 42 -2.76 -4.18 -12.44
N GLY A 43 -1.65 -3.66 -11.95
CA GLY A 43 -1.34 -3.72 -10.54
C GLY A 43 -2.24 -2.87 -9.67
N VAL A 44 -2.59 -1.67 -10.15
CA VAL A 44 -3.59 -0.82 -9.50
C VAL A 44 -4.97 -1.48 -9.53
N ALA A 45 -5.37 -2.07 -10.67
CA ALA A 45 -6.66 -2.75 -10.80
C ALA A 45 -6.80 -4.02 -9.94
N ALA A 46 -5.68 -4.63 -9.52
CA ALA A 46 -5.66 -5.80 -8.66
C ALA A 46 -5.44 -5.46 -7.18
N ALA A 47 -5.30 -4.19 -6.83
CA ALA A 47 -5.10 -3.75 -5.46
C ALA A 47 -6.44 -3.51 -4.78
N ASP A 48 -6.52 -3.84 -3.50
CA ASP A 48 -7.66 -3.49 -2.65
C ASP A 48 -7.62 -1.99 -2.28
N GLY A 49 -6.42 -1.38 -2.32
CA GLY A 49 -6.24 0.05 -2.10
C GLY A 49 -4.81 0.54 -2.31
N LEU A 50 -4.58 1.79 -1.97
CA LEU A 50 -3.30 2.49 -2.04
C LEU A 50 -2.87 2.94 -0.64
N ALA A 51 -1.75 2.43 -0.14
CA ALA A 51 -1.16 2.90 1.10
C ALA A 51 -0.45 4.25 0.92
N VAL A 52 -0.68 5.17 1.85
CA VAL A 52 -0.06 6.50 1.90
C VAL A 52 1.28 6.41 2.65
N VAL A 53 2.36 6.32 1.89
CA VAL A 53 3.72 6.21 2.45
C VAL A 53 4.38 7.59 2.47
N PRO A 54 4.78 8.13 3.64
CA PRO A 54 5.40 9.44 3.73
C PRO A 54 6.79 9.46 3.08
N PRO A 55 7.37 10.66 2.86
CA PRO A 55 8.76 10.80 2.47
C PRO A 55 9.69 10.00 3.40
N GLY A 56 10.72 9.37 2.83
CA GLY A 56 11.64 8.50 3.57
C GLY A 56 11.15 7.05 3.76
N GLY A 57 9.85 6.79 3.60
CA GLY A 57 9.29 5.43 3.56
C GLY A 57 8.56 5.06 4.83
N ALA A 58 8.30 3.76 4.98
CA ALA A 58 7.65 3.21 6.16
C ALA A 58 8.26 1.86 6.51
N ALA A 59 8.38 1.58 7.81
CA ALA A 59 8.85 0.30 8.31
C ALA A 59 7.73 -0.76 8.24
N ALA A 60 8.12 -2.04 8.37
CA ALA A 60 7.13 -3.09 8.61
C ALA A 60 6.42 -2.83 9.95
N GLY A 61 5.13 -3.13 10.02
CA GLY A 61 4.29 -2.85 11.18
C GLY A 61 3.79 -1.40 11.28
N THR A 62 4.30 -0.46 10.49
CA THR A 62 3.82 0.94 10.50
C THR A 62 2.34 1.00 10.10
N GLU A 63 1.53 1.63 10.94
CA GLU A 63 0.16 2.03 10.59
C GLU A 63 0.19 3.13 9.54
N THR A 64 -0.68 3.02 8.55
CA THR A 64 -0.71 3.92 7.40
C THR A 64 -2.15 4.09 6.95
N GLU A 65 -2.45 5.28 6.45
CA GLU A 65 -3.72 5.56 5.80
C GLU A 65 -3.83 4.76 4.50
N ILE A 66 -5.00 4.18 4.27
CA ILE A 66 -5.32 3.45 3.04
C ILE A 66 -6.36 4.26 2.28
N LEU A 67 -6.02 4.63 1.06
CA LEU A 67 -6.98 5.12 0.07
C LEU A 67 -7.59 3.89 -0.60
N GLU A 68 -8.82 3.57 -0.23
CA GLU A 68 -9.56 2.47 -0.85
C GLU A 68 -9.83 2.75 -2.33
N SER A 69 -9.71 1.70 -3.16
CA SER A 69 -10.12 1.80 -4.55
C SER A 69 -11.64 1.63 -4.61
N VAL A 70 -12.35 2.60 -5.19
CA VAL A 70 -13.77 2.46 -5.48
C VAL A 70 -13.95 1.44 -6.60
N CYS A 71 -14.41 0.25 -6.23
CA CYS A 71 -15.00 -0.75 -7.11
C CYS A 71 -16.37 -1.13 -6.53
#